data_AF-A0A6C0DLE5-F1
#
_entry.id   AF-A0A6C0DLE5-F1
#
_cell.length_a   1.000
_cell.length_b   1.000
_cell.length_c   1.000
_cell.angle_alpha   90.00
_cell.angle_beta   90.00
_cell.angle_gamma   90.00
#
_symmetry.space_group_name_H-M   'P 1'
#
loop_
_entity.id
_entity.type
_entity.pdbx_description
1 polymer ?
#
loop_
_entity_poly.entity_id
_entity_poly.type
_entity_poly.pdbx_seq_one_letter_code
_entity_poly.pdbx_strand_id
1 'polypeptide(L)'
;MGDIPLNVVCQQRKLQMLFNVPPIRYENVSPYVQYPQFKQKDFDMRRKVEILKYEGNKTNTKTNKFKKTERWAQLVNGKTQKSSFTSIFTTTIDLSYVFNTTTDVSFSKYTVTERKATVPDCSMDDLIPTPTSSSGVPGPISYLVYNPNVPLYNYVTQTNAYAFTDSEDYDKWKYNTTNDIKCQSGVETKIFTLYIKPNIDQYSYTYSFNIPIGIYVNGTNISNTILNKPLSFNDIILNINSIELTAYYSNQKVTLQKTTSIVPSKNISMNYNISFTPTNIYSSYTAILYSGMLQVSNVYLFTEPGYIYDIYMKFNLDLNVNTNTTYNSSVQTTSYGVICNLSSNNKKTEVNTTITSSQRNDYSGFYFNGL
;
A
#
# COMPACT_ATOMS: atom_id res chain seq x y z
N MET A 1 -16.19 -35.12 21.75
CA MET A 1 -15.87 -34.27 20.59
C MET A 1 -16.37 -35.03 19.38
N GLY A 2 -17.52 -34.65 18.82
CA GLY A 2 -18.09 -35.38 17.68
C GLY A 2 -17.34 -35.01 16.39
N ASP A 3 -17.14 -35.98 15.50
CA ASP A 3 -16.45 -35.76 14.23
C ASP A 3 -17.13 -34.66 13.42
N ILE A 4 -16.35 -33.67 12.98
CA ILE A 4 -16.85 -32.59 12.12
C ILE A 4 -17.10 -33.20 10.73
N PRO A 5 -18.32 -33.10 10.17
CA PRO A 5 -18.64 -33.73 8.91
C PRO A 5 -17.84 -33.11 7.75
N LEU A 6 -17.43 -33.92 6.78
CA LEU A 6 -16.53 -33.54 5.68
C LEU A 6 -17.01 -32.33 4.87
N ASN A 7 -18.33 -32.17 4.70
CA ASN A 7 -18.93 -31.04 3.99
C ASN A 7 -18.60 -29.69 4.64
N VAL A 8 -18.59 -29.63 5.98
CA VAL A 8 -18.24 -28.44 6.76
C VAL A 8 -16.78 -28.07 6.52
N VAL A 9 -15.88 -29.06 6.57
CA VAL A 9 -14.44 -28.86 6.33
C VAL A 9 -14.19 -28.37 4.90
N CYS A 10 -14.80 -29.00 3.90
CA CYS A 10 -14.67 -28.60 2.50
C CYS A 10 -15.19 -27.17 2.25
N GLN A 11 -16.29 -26.78 2.90
CA GLN A 11 -16.82 -25.43 2.78
C GLN A 11 -15.88 -24.38 3.40
N GLN A 12 -15.37 -24.64 4.60
CA GLN A 12 -14.39 -23.76 5.25
C GLN A 12 -13.15 -23.58 4.38
N ARG A 13 -12.62 -24.65 3.79
CA ARG A 13 -11.49 -24.58 2.85
C ARG A 13 -11.78 -23.72 1.62
N LYS A 14 -13.00 -23.82 1.05
CA LYS A 14 -13.40 -22.98 -0.09
C LYS A 14 -13.41 -21.49 0.27
N LEU A 15 -13.90 -21.15 1.46
CA LEU A 15 -13.91 -19.77 1.94
C LEU A 15 -12.50 -19.26 2.26
N GLN A 16 -11.61 -20.12 2.78
CA GLN A 16 -10.20 -19.78 3.02
C GLN A 16 -9.49 -19.36 1.72
N MET A 17 -9.86 -19.90 0.57
CA MET A 17 -9.30 -19.50 -0.73
C MET A 17 -9.58 -18.02 -1.09
N LEU A 18 -10.56 -17.37 -0.46
CA LEU A 18 -10.80 -15.92 -0.61
C LEU A 18 -9.72 -15.07 0.07
N PHE A 19 -8.94 -15.66 0.98
CA PHE A 19 -7.94 -14.98 1.81
C PHE A 19 -6.52 -15.40 1.44
N ASN A 20 -6.25 -15.68 0.16
CA ASN A 20 -4.92 -16.05 -0.29
C ASN A 20 -3.90 -14.93 0.01
N VAL A 21 -2.77 -15.32 0.61
CA VAL A 21 -1.61 -14.44 0.73
C VAL A 21 -0.79 -14.60 -0.55
N PRO A 22 -0.60 -13.55 -1.35
CA PRO A 22 0.21 -13.66 -2.55
C PRO A 22 1.66 -14.00 -2.15
N PRO A 23 2.36 -14.83 -2.93
CA PRO A 23 3.77 -15.09 -2.68
C PRO A 23 4.58 -13.80 -2.83
N ILE A 24 5.58 -13.62 -1.96
CA ILE A 24 6.53 -12.51 -2.05
C ILE A 24 7.18 -12.48 -3.44
N ARG A 25 7.09 -11.33 -4.11
CA ARG A 25 7.81 -11.06 -5.35
C ARG A 25 9.04 -10.23 -5.05
N TYR A 26 10.17 -10.65 -5.60
CA TYR A 26 11.39 -9.85 -5.57
C TYR A 26 11.24 -8.67 -6.53
N GLU A 27 11.02 -7.49 -5.97
CA GLU A 27 11.07 -6.24 -6.71
C GLU A 27 12.44 -5.60 -6.52
N ASN A 28 13.26 -5.67 -7.56
CA ASN A 28 14.55 -5.00 -7.58
C ASN A 28 14.33 -3.48 -7.65
N VAL A 29 14.64 -2.77 -6.58
CA VAL A 29 14.68 -1.30 -6.62
C VAL A 29 15.81 -0.89 -7.55
N SER A 30 15.47 -0.10 -8.57
CA SER A 30 16.47 0.40 -9.50
C SER A 30 17.54 1.21 -8.76
N PRO A 31 18.85 1.00 -9.03
CA PRO A 31 19.92 1.74 -8.38
C PRO A 31 19.83 3.26 -8.61
N TYR A 32 19.15 3.68 -9.68
CA TYR A 32 18.89 5.08 -9.99
C TYR A 32 17.87 5.74 -9.05
N VAL A 33 17.01 4.95 -8.40
CA VAL A 33 16.06 5.41 -7.38
C VAL A 33 16.73 5.45 -6.01
N GLN A 34 17.58 4.46 -5.72
CA GLN A 34 18.29 4.37 -4.43
C GLN A 34 19.37 5.45 -4.28
N TYR A 35 20.02 5.83 -5.37
CA TYR A 35 21.12 6.80 -5.37
C TYR A 35 20.90 7.90 -6.43
N PRO A 36 19.95 8.83 -6.18
CA PRO A 36 19.56 9.86 -7.15
C PRO A 36 20.69 10.86 -7.49
N GLN A 37 21.73 10.94 -6.66
CA GLN A 37 22.89 11.79 -6.87
C GLN A 37 23.83 11.33 -7.99
N PHE A 38 23.71 10.06 -8.43
CA PHE A 38 24.58 9.48 -9.46
C PHE A 38 23.81 9.21 -10.75
N LYS A 39 24.43 9.51 -11.89
CA LYS A 39 23.86 9.23 -13.20
C LYS A 39 24.22 7.82 -13.65
N GLN A 40 23.48 7.28 -14.61
CA GLN A 40 23.77 6.00 -15.25
C GLN A 40 25.24 5.89 -15.70
N LYS A 41 25.78 6.97 -16.26
CA LYS A 41 27.18 7.03 -16.66
C LYS A 41 28.13 6.77 -15.48
N ASP A 42 27.87 7.32 -14.30
CA ASP A 42 28.75 7.16 -13.14
C ASP A 42 28.79 5.71 -12.66
N PHE A 43 27.62 5.06 -12.67
CA PHE A 43 27.46 3.64 -12.38
C PHE A 43 28.20 2.74 -13.39
N ASP A 44 28.06 3.03 -14.69
CA ASP A 44 28.75 2.28 -15.74
C ASP A 44 30.26 2.47 -15.68
N MET A 45 30.73 3.68 -15.36
CA MET A 45 32.14 3.98 -15.15
C MET A 45 32.70 3.22 -13.94
N ARG A 46 31.98 3.24 -12.81
CA ARG A 46 32.34 2.50 -11.61
C ARG A 46 32.46 1.00 -11.87
N ARG A 47 31.47 0.43 -12.58
CA ARG A 47 31.41 -0.98 -12.96
C ARG A 47 32.55 -1.35 -13.90
N LYS A 48 32.78 -0.55 -14.94
CA LYS A 48 33.84 -0.77 -15.93
C LYS A 48 35.22 -0.78 -15.30
N VAL A 49 35.51 0.17 -14.42
CA VAL A 49 36.78 0.20 -13.69
C VAL A 49 36.92 -0.98 -12.74
N GLU A 50 35.87 -1.34 -12.00
CA GLU A 50 35.92 -2.46 -11.06
C GLU A 50 36.20 -3.79 -11.77
N ILE A 51 35.54 -4.06 -12.91
CA ILE A 51 35.79 -5.25 -13.73
C ILE A 51 37.28 -5.31 -14.09
N LEU A 52 37.87 -4.22 -14.56
CA LEU A 52 39.25 -4.23 -15.07
C LEU A 52 40.31 -4.58 -14.02
N LYS A 53 40.02 -4.50 -12.72
CA LYS A 53 40.95 -4.85 -11.64
C LYS A 53 41.22 -6.35 -11.50
N TYR A 54 40.32 -7.22 -11.95
CA TYR A 54 40.39 -8.67 -11.70
C TYR A 54 40.78 -9.48 -12.95
N GLU A 55 41.50 -10.59 -12.75
CA GLU A 55 41.96 -11.48 -13.84
C GLU A 55 40.82 -12.30 -14.48
N GLY A 56 39.70 -12.46 -13.78
CA GLY A 56 38.67 -13.47 -14.04
C GLY A 56 37.44 -13.02 -14.82
N ASN A 57 37.45 -11.89 -15.52
CA ASN A 57 36.22 -11.25 -16.05
C ASN A 57 35.52 -12.00 -17.19
N LYS A 58 36.09 -13.11 -17.67
CA LYS A 58 35.59 -13.89 -18.81
C LYS A 58 34.99 -15.24 -18.41
N THR A 59 35.06 -15.64 -17.14
CA THR A 59 34.59 -16.96 -16.67
C THR A 59 34.03 -16.87 -15.25
N ASN A 60 32.81 -17.38 -15.07
CA ASN A 60 32.02 -17.47 -13.85
C ASN A 60 32.63 -18.31 -12.69
N THR A 61 33.75 -19.00 -12.92
CA THR A 61 34.38 -19.92 -11.94
C THR A 61 35.73 -19.46 -11.38
N LYS A 62 36.25 -18.29 -11.78
CA LYS A 62 37.54 -17.77 -11.26
C LYS A 62 37.31 -16.81 -10.09
N THR A 63 37.98 -17.06 -8.96
CA THR A 63 37.99 -16.22 -7.76
C THR A 63 38.52 -14.80 -8.05
N ASN A 64 38.09 -13.80 -7.28
CA ASN A 64 38.42 -12.35 -7.34
C ASN A 64 39.92 -12.02 -7.14
N LYS A 65 40.82 -12.62 -7.92
CA LYS A 65 42.26 -12.35 -7.88
C LYS A 65 42.55 -11.10 -8.73
N PHE A 66 43.21 -10.11 -8.12
CA PHE A 66 43.75 -8.94 -8.83
C PHE A 66 44.71 -9.35 -9.93
N LYS A 67 44.70 -8.62 -11.06
CA LYS A 67 45.67 -8.76 -12.15
C LYS A 67 47.10 -8.60 -11.66
N LYS A 68 48.05 -9.31 -12.28
CA LYS A 68 49.49 -9.10 -12.05
C LYS A 68 49.89 -7.61 -12.11
N THR A 69 49.33 -6.86 -13.05
CA THR A 69 49.55 -5.42 -13.19
C THR A 69 49.01 -4.63 -12.00
N GLU A 70 47.83 -4.98 -11.50
CA GLU A 70 47.22 -4.34 -10.32
C GLU A 70 47.99 -4.67 -9.04
N ARG A 71 48.44 -5.92 -8.89
CA ARG A 71 49.30 -6.34 -7.77
C ARG A 71 50.64 -5.61 -7.79
N TRP A 72 51.24 -5.44 -8.97
CA TRP A 72 52.46 -4.65 -9.15
C TRP A 72 52.23 -3.18 -8.85
N ALA A 73 51.13 -2.59 -9.33
CA ALA A 73 50.75 -1.21 -9.02
C ALA A 73 50.54 -1.01 -7.52
N GLN A 74 49.90 -1.96 -6.82
CA GLN A 74 49.78 -1.93 -5.36
C GLN A 74 51.13 -1.98 -4.64
N LEU A 75 52.08 -2.76 -5.16
CA LEU A 75 53.42 -2.88 -4.58
C LEU A 75 54.27 -1.62 -4.80
N VAL A 76 54.22 -1.04 -6.00
CA VAL A 76 55.11 0.07 -6.42
C VAL A 76 54.54 1.45 -6.09
N ASN A 77 53.22 1.64 -6.12
CA ASN A 77 52.62 2.96 -5.90
C ASN A 77 52.58 3.37 -4.42
N GLY A 78 53.07 2.54 -3.49
CA GLY A 78 53.29 2.92 -2.09
C GLY A 78 52.05 3.29 -1.27
N LYS A 79 50.84 3.38 -1.85
CA LYS A 79 49.58 3.82 -1.20
C LYS A 79 49.24 3.07 0.10
N THR A 80 49.69 1.82 0.25
CA THR A 80 49.45 0.99 1.45
C THR A 80 50.70 0.78 2.31
N GLN A 81 51.87 1.29 1.88
CA GLN A 81 53.04 1.29 2.74
C GLN A 81 52.84 2.38 3.79
N LYS A 82 52.40 1.98 4.99
CA LYS A 82 52.63 2.78 6.20
C LYS A 82 54.14 2.88 6.36
N SER A 83 54.72 3.88 5.75
CA SER A 83 56.07 4.28 6.07
C SER A 83 56.10 4.64 7.55
N SER A 84 56.82 3.84 8.32
CA SER A 84 57.44 4.29 9.56
C SER A 84 58.51 5.31 9.18
N PHE A 85 58.12 6.49 8.69
CA PHE A 85 59.08 7.48 8.24
C PHE A 85 59.98 7.86 9.42
N THR A 86 61.29 7.65 9.27
CA THR A 86 62.29 8.54 9.86
C THR A 86 61.93 9.96 9.40
N SER A 87 61.64 10.82 10.37
CA SER A 87 61.18 12.19 10.12
C SER A 87 62.19 12.94 9.26
N ILE A 88 61.82 13.24 8.02
CA ILE A 88 62.60 14.11 7.13
C ILE A 88 62.41 15.54 7.64
N PHE A 89 63.49 16.17 8.09
CA PHE A 89 63.52 17.57 8.50
C PHE A 89 64.05 18.41 7.34
N THR A 90 63.43 19.55 7.10
CA THR A 90 63.97 20.58 6.21
C THR A 90 64.69 21.60 7.09
N THR A 91 66.00 21.76 6.89
CA THR A 91 66.83 22.70 7.65
C THR A 91 67.03 23.96 6.83
N THR A 92 66.57 25.10 7.34
CA THR A 92 66.85 26.42 6.76
C THR A 92 67.83 27.18 7.65
N ILE A 93 68.86 27.78 7.04
CA ILE A 93 69.89 28.55 7.73
C ILE A 93 69.71 30.02 7.34
N ASP A 94 69.30 30.85 8.29
CA ASP A 94 69.14 32.30 8.08
C ASP A 94 70.33 33.05 8.68
N LEU A 95 70.93 33.94 7.88
CA LEU A 95 72.02 34.82 8.31
C LEU A 95 71.44 36.17 8.77
N SER A 96 71.79 36.58 9.99
CA SER A 96 71.46 37.90 10.53
C SER A 96 72.72 38.56 11.09
N TYR A 97 72.85 39.88 10.98
CA TYR A 97 73.96 40.62 11.57
C TYR A 97 73.49 41.32 12.83
N VAL A 98 74.16 41.06 13.95
CA VAL A 98 73.85 41.69 15.23
C VAL A 98 74.98 42.66 15.56
N PHE A 99 74.62 43.91 15.80
CA PHE A 99 75.55 44.98 16.13
C PHE A 99 75.67 45.14 17.65
N ASN A 100 76.88 45.08 18.20
CA ASN A 100 77.11 45.38 19.61
C ASN A 100 77.48 46.85 19.79
N THR A 101 76.55 47.64 20.33
CA THR A 101 76.70 49.09 20.54
C THR A 101 77.72 49.48 21.61
N THR A 102 78.21 48.52 22.42
CA THR A 102 79.23 48.79 23.46
C THR A 102 80.65 48.56 23.00
N THR A 103 80.86 47.73 21.98
CA THR A 103 82.20 47.43 21.45
C THR A 103 82.39 47.94 20.01
N ASP A 104 81.34 48.45 19.37
CA ASP A 104 81.31 48.92 17.97
C ASP A 104 81.76 47.84 16.96
N VAL A 105 81.36 46.59 17.22
CA VAL A 105 81.69 45.42 16.38
C VAL A 105 80.42 44.69 15.96
N SER A 106 80.35 44.32 14.67
CA SER A 106 79.28 43.52 14.07
C SER A 106 79.66 42.04 14.05
N PHE A 107 78.75 41.15 14.45
CA PHE A 107 78.94 39.71 14.31
C PHE A 107 77.79 39.08 13.51
N SER A 108 78.11 38.11 12.66
CA SER A 108 77.13 37.30 11.93
C SER A 108 76.57 36.20 12.83
N LYS A 109 75.25 36.22 13.05
CA LYS A 109 74.49 35.18 13.76
C LYS A 109 73.72 34.34 12.75
N TYR A 110 74.02 33.06 12.73
CA TYR A 110 73.28 32.05 11.97
C TYR A 110 72.17 31.49 12.85
N THR A 111 70.94 31.45 12.34
CA THR A 111 69.81 30.82 13.02
C THR A 111 69.39 29.60 12.22
N VAL A 112 69.48 28.41 12.82
CA VAL A 112 69.10 27.15 12.18
C VAL A 112 67.70 26.78 12.65
N THR A 113 66.77 26.64 11.72
CA THR A 113 65.39 26.21 12.02
C THR A 113 65.11 24.90 11.30
N GLU A 114 64.66 23.89 12.05
CA GLU A 114 64.23 22.60 11.49
C GLU A 114 62.70 22.51 11.47
N ARG A 115 62.12 22.16 10.33
CA ARG A 115 60.69 21.87 10.20
C ARG A 115 60.47 20.45 9.70
N LYS A 116 59.51 19.74 10.29
CA LYS A 116 59.08 18.42 9.83
C LYS A 116 58.43 18.56 8.45
N ALA A 117 58.95 17.86 7.45
CA ALA A 117 58.36 17.86 6.12
C ALA A 117 56.96 17.24 6.14
N THR A 118 55.99 17.89 5.49
CA THR A 118 54.63 17.37 5.33
C THR A 118 54.59 16.43 4.14
N VAL A 119 54.07 15.21 4.33
CA VAL A 119 53.85 14.27 3.22
C VAL A 119 52.67 14.81 2.38
N PRO A 120 52.78 14.85 1.04
CA PRO A 120 51.66 15.27 0.19
C PRO A 120 50.42 14.42 0.45
N ASP A 121 49.25 15.05 0.58
CA ASP A 121 47.98 14.35 0.69
C ASP A 121 47.56 13.81 -0.68
N CYS A 122 47.59 12.49 -0.82
CA CYS A 122 47.20 11.75 -2.03
C CYS A 122 45.77 11.17 -1.93
N SER A 123 44.90 11.75 -1.09
CA SER A 123 43.53 11.28 -0.84
C SER A 123 42.63 11.25 -2.08
N MET A 124 42.97 12.02 -3.12
CA MET A 124 42.19 12.14 -4.37
C MET A 124 42.76 11.32 -5.53
N ASP A 125 43.82 10.52 -5.32
CA ASP A 125 44.48 9.76 -6.39
C ASP A 125 43.55 8.77 -7.11
N ASP A 126 42.49 8.32 -6.43
CA ASP A 126 41.51 7.39 -6.99
C ASP A 126 40.67 8.04 -8.09
N LEU A 127 40.52 9.37 -8.05
CA LEU A 127 39.78 10.14 -9.05
C LEU A 127 40.62 10.55 -10.27
N ILE A 128 41.90 10.12 -10.35
CA ILE A 128 42.79 10.42 -11.48
C ILE A 128 42.26 9.73 -12.75
N PRO A 129 41.92 10.50 -13.81
CA PRO A 129 41.41 9.92 -15.05
C PRO A 129 42.50 9.15 -15.80
N THR A 130 42.24 7.88 -16.11
CA THR A 130 43.15 7.01 -16.86
C THR A 130 42.57 6.70 -18.24
N PRO A 131 43.30 6.93 -19.35
CA PRO A 131 42.77 6.67 -20.69
C PRO A 131 42.58 5.16 -20.94
N THR A 132 41.54 4.79 -21.69
CA THR A 132 41.20 3.40 -22.03
C THR A 132 42.32 2.65 -22.73
N SER A 133 43.13 3.33 -23.53
CA SER A 133 44.33 2.78 -24.17
C SER A 133 45.34 2.26 -23.14
N SER A 134 45.55 3.00 -22.05
CA SER A 134 46.44 2.61 -20.94
C SER A 134 45.82 1.56 -20.02
N SER A 135 44.50 1.34 -20.10
CA SER A 135 43.78 0.32 -19.33
C SER A 135 43.49 -0.97 -20.12
N GLY A 136 44.03 -1.11 -21.33
CA GLY A 136 43.84 -2.29 -22.17
C GLY A 136 42.41 -2.49 -22.68
N VAL A 137 41.65 -1.38 -22.82
CA VAL A 137 40.29 -1.38 -23.36
C VAL A 137 40.36 -0.96 -24.84
N PRO A 138 40.05 -1.87 -25.79
CA PRO A 138 40.09 -1.56 -27.21
C PRO A 138 38.96 -0.59 -27.62
N GLY A 139 39.21 0.21 -28.65
CA GLY A 139 38.25 1.18 -29.20
C GLY A 139 38.70 2.64 -29.02
N PRO A 140 37.80 3.61 -29.26
CA PRO A 140 38.09 5.04 -29.11
C PRO A 140 38.61 5.38 -27.71
N ILE A 141 39.58 6.30 -27.64
CA ILE A 141 40.17 6.74 -26.38
C ILE A 141 39.11 7.47 -25.56
N SER A 142 38.86 7.00 -24.34
CA SER A 142 38.01 7.65 -23.33
C SER A 142 38.66 7.55 -21.96
N TYR A 143 38.30 8.43 -21.02
CA TYR A 143 38.91 8.43 -19.69
C TYR A 143 38.08 7.64 -18.69
N LEU A 144 38.73 6.70 -18.01
CA LEU A 144 38.20 5.91 -16.90
C LEU A 144 38.53 6.58 -15.57
N VAL A 145 37.54 6.68 -14.68
CA VAL A 145 37.69 7.28 -13.34
C VAL A 145 37.18 6.30 -12.29
N TYR A 146 37.99 6.04 -11.26
CA TYR A 146 37.60 5.20 -10.13
C TYR A 146 36.99 6.06 -9.01
N ASN A 147 35.66 6.23 -9.02
CA ASN A 147 34.99 6.94 -7.93
C ASN A 147 34.47 5.97 -6.86
N PRO A 148 35.17 5.77 -5.72
CA PRO A 148 34.74 4.83 -4.68
C PRO A 148 33.40 5.21 -4.02
N ASN A 149 32.96 6.47 -4.13
CA ASN A 149 31.67 6.92 -3.60
C ASN A 149 30.47 6.44 -4.42
N VAL A 150 30.69 5.99 -5.66
CA VAL A 150 29.63 5.35 -6.46
C VAL A 150 29.50 3.90 -6.01
N PRO A 151 28.32 3.47 -5.53
CA PRO A 151 28.14 2.12 -5.03
C PRO A 151 28.19 1.08 -6.15
N LEU A 152 28.75 -0.08 -5.84
CA LEU A 152 28.72 -1.26 -6.71
C LEU A 152 27.36 -1.94 -6.60
N TYR A 153 26.57 -1.86 -7.67
CA TYR A 153 25.28 -2.55 -7.79
C TYR A 153 25.45 -3.83 -8.64
N ASN A 154 24.67 -4.88 -8.35
CA ASN A 154 24.70 -6.18 -9.04
C ASN A 154 26.05 -6.93 -8.98
N TYR A 155 26.90 -6.64 -8.00
CA TYR A 155 28.06 -7.48 -7.68
C TYR A 155 27.72 -8.43 -6.55
N VAL A 156 28.28 -9.63 -6.61
CA VAL A 156 28.21 -10.59 -5.49
C VAL A 156 28.99 -10.00 -4.32
N THR A 157 28.30 -9.31 -3.42
CA THR A 157 28.80 -9.02 -2.09
C THR A 157 28.79 -10.34 -1.33
N GLN A 158 29.85 -10.65 -0.57
CA GLN A 158 29.91 -11.85 0.30
C GLN A 158 28.92 -11.78 1.49
N THR A 159 27.89 -10.95 1.37
CA THR A 159 26.75 -10.92 2.29
C THR A 159 25.81 -12.03 1.84
N ASN A 160 25.59 -13.01 2.72
CA ASN A 160 24.57 -14.02 2.49
C ASN A 160 23.27 -13.33 2.05
N ALA A 161 22.70 -13.78 0.92
CA ALA A 161 21.35 -13.42 0.54
C ALA A 161 20.44 -14.03 1.59
N TYR A 162 20.13 -13.29 2.66
CA TYR A 162 19.10 -13.70 3.58
C TYR A 162 17.80 -13.80 2.78
N ALA A 163 17.11 -14.93 2.91
CA ALA A 163 15.74 -15.04 2.46
C ALA A 163 14.96 -13.89 3.09
N PHE A 164 14.13 -13.21 2.31
CA PHE A 164 13.21 -12.22 2.86
C PHE A 164 12.41 -12.90 3.96
N THR A 165 12.50 -12.39 5.18
CA THR A 165 11.55 -12.73 6.23
C THR A 165 10.22 -12.13 5.82
N ASP A 166 9.15 -12.92 5.82
CA ASP A 166 7.80 -12.41 5.61
C ASP A 166 7.58 -11.18 6.50
N SER A 167 6.92 -10.15 5.99
CA SER A 167 6.38 -9.13 6.87
C SER A 167 5.40 -9.83 7.81
N GLU A 168 5.71 -9.86 9.11
CA GLU A 168 4.84 -10.51 10.10
C GLU A 168 3.50 -9.77 10.12
N ASP A 169 2.47 -10.39 9.54
CA ASP A 169 1.11 -9.90 9.56
C ASP A 169 0.46 -10.31 10.89
N TYR A 170 0.55 -9.40 11.87
CA TYR A 170 0.00 -9.59 13.21
C TYR A 170 -1.52 -9.45 13.30
N ASP A 171 -2.23 -9.20 12.19
CA ASP A 171 -3.68 -9.03 12.23
C ASP A 171 -4.35 -10.30 12.76
N LYS A 172 -5.27 -10.13 13.71
CA LYS A 172 -6.03 -11.21 14.35
C LYS A 172 -7.18 -11.73 13.48
N TRP A 173 -7.63 -10.90 12.53
CA TRP A 173 -8.73 -11.22 11.64
C TRP A 173 -8.56 -10.49 10.31
N LYS A 174 -9.22 -11.00 9.28
CA LYS A 174 -9.32 -10.37 7.96
C LYS A 174 -10.77 -10.45 7.50
N TYR A 175 -11.23 -9.48 6.72
CA TYR A 175 -12.56 -9.51 6.15
C TYR A 175 -12.52 -9.32 4.64
N ASN A 176 -13.55 -9.81 3.96
CA ASN A 176 -13.76 -9.61 2.53
C ASN A 176 -15.18 -9.10 2.29
N THR A 177 -15.30 -7.98 1.59
CA THR A 177 -16.57 -7.33 1.24
C THR A 177 -16.50 -6.74 -0.17
N THR A 178 -17.67 -6.43 -0.73
CA THR A 178 -17.83 -5.82 -2.04
C THR A 178 -18.69 -4.56 -1.91
N ASN A 179 -18.57 -3.62 -2.84
CA ASN A 179 -19.39 -2.42 -2.84
C ASN A 179 -20.77 -2.68 -3.45
N ASP A 180 -21.72 -1.80 -3.13
CA ASP A 180 -23.06 -1.72 -3.73
C ASP A 180 -23.88 -3.02 -3.63
N ILE A 181 -23.88 -3.65 -2.45
CA ILE A 181 -24.60 -4.89 -2.16
C ILE A 181 -26.09 -4.57 -2.04
N LYS A 182 -26.91 -5.03 -3.00
CA LYS A 182 -28.37 -4.83 -2.98
C LYS A 182 -29.05 -5.79 -2.00
N CYS A 183 -29.59 -5.24 -0.92
CA CYS A 183 -30.39 -5.94 0.08
C CYS A 183 -31.88 -5.61 -0.14
N GLN A 184 -32.62 -6.52 -0.77
CA GLN A 184 -34.05 -6.36 -0.97
C GLN A 184 -34.80 -6.39 0.37
N SER A 185 -35.87 -5.59 0.49
CA SER A 185 -36.71 -5.58 1.69
C SER A 185 -37.21 -6.99 2.04
N GLY A 186 -37.04 -7.39 3.29
CA GLY A 186 -37.45 -8.70 3.82
C GLY A 186 -36.52 -9.87 3.47
N VAL A 187 -35.48 -9.67 2.67
CA VAL A 187 -34.55 -10.73 2.23
C VAL A 187 -33.23 -10.63 2.95
N GLU A 188 -32.78 -11.74 3.54
CA GLU A 188 -31.47 -11.84 4.17
C GLU A 188 -30.36 -11.89 3.12
N THR A 189 -29.38 -10.99 3.23
CA THR A 189 -28.32 -10.80 2.22
C THR A 189 -26.93 -10.78 2.86
N LYS A 190 -25.96 -11.46 2.25
CA LYS A 190 -24.57 -11.48 2.73
C LYS A 190 -23.90 -10.13 2.49
N ILE A 191 -23.25 -9.60 3.53
CA ILE A 191 -22.59 -8.28 3.48
C ILE A 191 -21.07 -8.43 3.42
N PHE A 192 -20.51 -9.30 4.25
CA PHE A 192 -19.08 -9.58 4.24
C PHE A 192 -18.78 -10.94 4.86
N THR A 193 -17.58 -11.44 4.60
CA THR A 193 -17.03 -12.66 5.18
C THR A 193 -15.89 -12.28 6.11
N LEU A 194 -15.87 -12.82 7.32
CA LEU A 194 -14.86 -12.61 8.36
C LEU A 194 -14.03 -13.89 8.53
N TYR A 195 -12.72 -13.77 8.46
CA TYR A 195 -11.75 -14.83 8.68
C TYR A 195 -10.92 -14.57 9.94
N ILE A 196 -10.88 -15.55 10.84
CA ILE A 196 -10.09 -15.51 12.06
C ILE A 196 -8.70 -16.09 11.79
N LYS A 197 -7.68 -15.25 11.96
CA LYS A 197 -6.29 -15.59 11.67
C LYS A 197 -5.63 -16.34 12.84
N PRO A 198 -4.50 -17.04 12.60
CA PRO A 198 -3.77 -17.76 13.65
C PRO A 198 -3.29 -16.90 14.82
N ASN A 199 -3.11 -15.59 14.61
CA ASN A 199 -2.65 -14.64 15.63
C ASN A 199 -3.72 -14.29 16.69
N ILE A 200 -4.93 -14.86 16.59
CA ILE A 200 -5.97 -14.69 17.59
C ILE A 200 -5.53 -15.26 18.95
N ASP A 201 -5.80 -14.53 20.02
CA ASP A 201 -5.29 -14.79 21.38
C ASP A 201 -6.40 -15.02 22.40
N GLN A 202 -7.67 -14.94 21.99
CA GLN A 202 -8.83 -15.21 22.84
C GLN A 202 -9.78 -16.18 22.15
N TYR A 203 -10.56 -16.90 22.96
CA TYR A 203 -11.59 -17.84 22.49
C TYR A 203 -12.86 -17.15 21.96
N SER A 204 -12.99 -15.84 22.20
CA SER A 204 -14.11 -15.04 21.71
C SER A 204 -13.72 -13.58 21.62
N TYR A 205 -14.30 -12.88 20.65
CA TYR A 205 -14.14 -11.42 20.47
C TYR A 205 -15.49 -10.76 20.28
N THR A 206 -15.57 -9.46 20.59
CA THR A 206 -16.75 -8.65 20.28
C THR A 206 -16.43 -7.72 19.11
N TYR A 207 -17.11 -7.94 17.99
CA TYR A 207 -16.87 -7.17 16.77
C TYR A 207 -17.84 -5.99 16.62
N SER A 208 -17.36 -4.98 15.91
CA SER A 208 -18.12 -3.80 15.49
C SER A 208 -17.75 -3.43 14.07
N PHE A 209 -18.72 -2.91 13.32
CA PHE A 209 -18.46 -2.39 11.99
C PHE A 209 -19.37 -1.21 11.66
N ASN A 210 -18.87 -0.32 10.81
CA ASN A 210 -19.59 0.79 10.25
C ASN A 210 -19.69 0.59 8.74
N ILE A 211 -20.89 0.75 8.18
CA ILE A 211 -21.14 0.53 6.76
C ILE A 211 -21.99 1.66 6.18
N PRO A 212 -21.59 2.27 5.03
CA PRO A 212 -22.44 3.25 4.35
C PRO A 212 -23.62 2.53 3.70
N ILE A 213 -24.82 3.06 3.94
CA ILE A 213 -26.05 2.50 3.38
C ILE A 213 -26.82 3.55 2.57
N GLY A 214 -27.48 3.11 1.51
CA GLY A 214 -28.43 3.92 0.76
C GLY A 214 -29.77 3.21 0.60
N ILE A 215 -30.87 3.95 0.54
CA ILE A 215 -32.17 3.38 0.17
C ILE A 215 -32.27 3.39 -1.35
N TYR A 216 -32.82 2.32 -1.93
CA TYR A 216 -33.15 2.27 -3.35
C TYR A 216 -34.59 1.87 -3.60
N VAL A 217 -35.11 2.30 -4.73
CA VAL A 217 -36.36 1.84 -5.33
C VAL A 217 -36.24 1.82 -6.84
N ASN A 218 -36.80 0.78 -7.44
CA ASN A 218 -36.92 0.61 -8.88
C ASN A 218 -38.33 0.14 -9.20
N GLY A 219 -39.00 0.84 -10.11
CA GLY A 219 -40.26 0.41 -10.69
C GLY A 219 -40.12 0.12 -12.17
N THR A 220 -40.75 -0.98 -12.59
CA THR A 220 -40.76 -1.48 -13.97
C THR A 220 -42.16 -1.99 -14.33
N ASN A 221 -42.38 -2.37 -15.58
CA ASN A 221 -43.65 -2.89 -16.09
C ASN A 221 -44.79 -1.88 -15.90
N ILE A 222 -44.69 -0.78 -16.63
CA ILE A 222 -45.68 0.29 -16.63
C ILE A 222 -46.91 -0.17 -17.42
N SER A 223 -48.09 0.11 -16.89
CA SER A 223 -49.37 -0.31 -17.46
C SER A 223 -49.61 0.28 -18.86
N ASN A 224 -50.15 -0.54 -19.77
CA ASN A 224 -50.52 -0.13 -21.13
C ASN A 224 -51.50 1.06 -21.16
N THR A 225 -52.34 1.22 -20.13
CA THR A 225 -53.40 2.25 -20.09
C THR A 225 -52.87 3.69 -19.95
N ILE A 226 -51.62 3.84 -19.53
CA ILE A 226 -50.94 5.12 -19.29
C ILE A 226 -49.77 5.37 -20.23
N LEU A 227 -49.54 4.51 -21.23
CA LEU A 227 -48.53 4.76 -22.26
C LEU A 227 -48.82 6.08 -22.99
N ASN A 228 -47.75 6.83 -23.23
CA ASN A 228 -47.75 8.15 -23.85
C ASN A 228 -48.59 9.20 -23.10
N LYS A 229 -48.91 8.97 -21.83
CA LYS A 229 -49.57 9.95 -20.94
C LYS A 229 -48.63 10.32 -19.79
N PRO A 230 -48.63 11.57 -19.30
CA PRO A 230 -47.80 11.96 -18.18
C PRO A 230 -48.20 11.18 -16.91
N LEU A 231 -47.21 10.55 -16.29
CA LEU A 231 -47.32 9.81 -15.04
C LEU A 231 -46.68 10.64 -13.93
N SER A 232 -47.43 10.94 -12.86
CA SER A 232 -46.91 11.71 -11.73
C SER A 232 -47.38 11.15 -10.40
N PHE A 233 -46.44 10.86 -9.52
CA PHE A 233 -46.66 10.44 -8.14
C PHE A 233 -45.82 11.30 -7.21
N ASN A 234 -46.43 11.89 -6.18
CA ASN A 234 -45.75 12.78 -5.25
C ASN A 234 -45.79 12.21 -3.83
N ASP A 235 -44.82 12.63 -3.01
CA ASP A 235 -44.73 12.33 -1.58
C ASP A 235 -44.67 10.83 -1.28
N ILE A 236 -43.94 10.07 -2.10
CA ILE A 236 -43.67 8.65 -1.82
C ILE A 236 -42.56 8.55 -0.79
N ILE A 237 -42.78 7.76 0.26
CA ILE A 237 -41.88 7.62 1.39
C ILE A 237 -41.45 6.17 1.54
N LEU A 238 -40.14 5.94 1.68
CA LEU A 238 -39.57 4.66 2.09
C LEU A 238 -38.92 4.81 3.45
N ASN A 239 -39.35 3.98 4.41
CA ASN A 239 -38.84 3.97 5.78
C ASN A 239 -38.24 2.59 6.09
N ILE A 240 -37.08 2.57 6.76
CA ILE A 240 -36.56 1.33 7.36
C ILE A 240 -37.22 1.14 8.73
N ASN A 241 -37.94 0.03 8.90
CA ASN A 241 -38.62 -0.30 10.14
C ASN A 241 -37.72 -1.08 11.10
N SER A 242 -37.02 -2.08 10.58
CA SER A 242 -36.13 -2.91 11.38
C SER A 242 -34.97 -3.45 10.56
N ILE A 243 -33.89 -3.74 11.28
CA ILE A 243 -32.65 -4.29 10.74
C ILE A 243 -32.28 -5.48 11.62
N GLU A 244 -32.04 -6.62 10.99
CA GLU A 244 -31.63 -7.86 11.66
C GLU A 244 -30.25 -8.25 11.16
N LEU A 245 -29.41 -8.77 12.07
CA LEU A 245 -28.10 -9.32 11.74
C LEU A 245 -28.06 -10.79 12.09
N THR A 246 -27.55 -11.60 11.17
CA THR A 246 -27.28 -13.03 11.39
C THR A 246 -25.85 -13.35 11.00
N ALA A 247 -25.17 -14.15 11.82
CA ALA A 247 -23.88 -14.74 11.47
C ALA A 247 -24.07 -16.22 11.12
N TYR A 248 -23.36 -16.68 10.09
CA TYR A 248 -23.32 -18.07 9.67
C TYR A 248 -21.92 -18.64 9.79
N TYR A 249 -21.80 -19.82 10.35
CA TYR A 249 -20.58 -20.62 10.36
C TYR A 249 -20.87 -21.94 9.64
N SER A 250 -20.18 -22.20 8.53
CA SER A 250 -20.37 -23.44 7.76
C SER A 250 -21.83 -23.70 7.36
N ASN A 251 -22.51 -22.65 6.85
CA ASN A 251 -23.94 -22.63 6.52
C ASN A 251 -24.91 -22.90 7.69
N GLN A 252 -24.42 -22.96 8.92
CA GLN A 252 -25.26 -23.05 10.11
C GLN A 252 -25.38 -21.68 10.75
N LYS A 253 -26.61 -21.30 11.11
CA LYS A 253 -26.88 -20.05 11.81
C LYS A 253 -26.26 -20.10 13.20
N VAL A 254 -25.50 -19.07 13.54
CA VAL A 254 -24.85 -18.93 14.85
C VAL A 254 -25.79 -18.16 15.78
N THR A 255 -26.02 -18.70 16.97
CA THR A 255 -26.74 -17.99 18.03
C THR A 255 -25.79 -17.00 18.72
N LEU A 256 -26.05 -15.71 18.53
CA LEU A 256 -25.30 -14.64 19.17
C LEU A 256 -25.63 -14.62 20.68
N GLN A 257 -24.60 -14.67 21.52
CA GLN A 257 -24.74 -14.72 22.98
C GLN A 257 -25.01 -13.32 23.60
N LYS A 258 -24.82 -12.26 22.81
CA LYS A 258 -25.11 -10.87 23.20
C LYS A 258 -26.08 -10.25 22.20
N THR A 259 -26.91 -9.35 22.68
CA THR A 259 -27.78 -8.55 21.82
C THR A 259 -26.94 -7.57 21.01
N THR A 260 -27.03 -7.67 19.69
CA THR A 260 -26.37 -6.74 18.79
C THR A 260 -27.03 -5.37 18.88
N SER A 261 -26.20 -4.33 18.90
CA SER A 261 -26.69 -2.96 18.81
C SER A 261 -26.53 -2.51 17.36
N ILE A 262 -27.65 -2.11 16.75
CA ILE A 262 -27.69 -1.62 15.38
C ILE A 262 -28.25 -0.21 15.44
N VAL A 263 -27.37 0.77 15.30
CA VAL A 263 -27.71 2.18 15.43
C VAL A 263 -27.47 2.88 14.10
N PRO A 264 -28.54 3.36 13.44
CA PRO A 264 -28.37 4.22 12.30
C PRO A 264 -27.95 5.63 12.75
N SER A 265 -27.09 6.28 11.97
CA SER A 265 -26.57 7.63 12.28
C SER A 265 -27.67 8.70 12.53
N LYS A 266 -28.82 8.63 11.82
CA LYS A 266 -30.11 9.31 12.13
C LYS A 266 -31.26 8.56 11.42
N ASN A 267 -32.51 9.01 11.55
CA ASN A 267 -33.67 8.50 10.81
C ASN A 267 -33.34 8.21 9.34
N ILE A 268 -33.54 6.96 8.93
CA ILE A 268 -33.25 6.48 7.57
C ILE A 268 -34.57 6.40 6.82
N SER A 269 -34.89 7.46 6.10
CA SER A 269 -36.00 7.52 5.17
C SER A 269 -35.60 8.20 3.88
N MET A 270 -36.32 7.89 2.81
CA MET A 270 -36.18 8.54 1.51
C MET A 270 -37.55 8.99 1.03
N ASN A 271 -37.66 10.28 0.73
CA ASN A 271 -38.82 10.89 0.09
C ASN A 271 -38.48 11.18 -1.36
N TYR A 272 -39.36 10.78 -2.27
CA TYR A 272 -39.17 10.99 -3.70
C TYR A 272 -40.50 11.11 -4.44
N ASN A 273 -40.43 11.78 -5.58
CA ASN A 273 -41.51 11.92 -6.54
C ASN A 273 -41.14 11.16 -7.82
N ILE A 274 -42.14 10.70 -8.56
CA ILE A 274 -42.00 10.10 -9.88
C ILE A 274 -42.70 11.04 -10.85
N SER A 275 -42.03 11.44 -11.93
CA SER A 275 -42.65 12.26 -12.97
C SER A 275 -42.00 12.00 -14.33
N PHE A 276 -42.73 11.35 -15.24
CA PHE A 276 -42.27 11.11 -16.61
C PHE A 276 -43.42 10.66 -17.53
N THR A 277 -43.19 10.59 -18.84
CA THR A 277 -44.14 10.03 -19.80
C THR A 277 -43.61 8.70 -20.35
N PRO A 278 -44.17 7.54 -19.97
CA PRO A 278 -43.72 6.23 -20.43
C PRO A 278 -44.03 6.05 -21.92
N THR A 279 -43.03 5.71 -22.73
CA THR A 279 -43.20 5.44 -24.18
C THR A 279 -43.40 3.96 -24.49
N ASN A 280 -43.03 3.08 -23.55
CA ASN A 280 -43.23 1.63 -23.63
C ASN A 280 -43.46 1.04 -22.23
N ILE A 281 -43.92 -0.22 -22.17
CA ILE A 281 -44.18 -0.93 -20.90
C ILE A 281 -42.93 -1.19 -20.07
N TYR A 282 -41.76 -1.18 -20.68
CA TYR A 282 -40.46 -1.39 -20.03
C TYR A 282 -39.85 -0.10 -19.48
N SER A 283 -40.55 1.03 -19.63
CA SER A 283 -40.11 2.29 -19.03
C SER A 283 -39.96 2.07 -17.52
N SER A 284 -38.92 2.63 -16.94
CA SER A 284 -38.61 2.42 -15.53
C SER A 284 -38.37 3.74 -14.84
N TYR A 285 -38.45 3.70 -13.52
CA TYR A 285 -37.97 4.78 -12.69
C TYR A 285 -37.05 4.19 -11.63
N THR A 286 -36.02 4.95 -11.24
CA THR A 286 -35.08 4.53 -10.21
C THR A 286 -34.75 5.72 -9.33
N ALA A 287 -34.72 5.49 -8.02
CA ALA A 287 -34.19 6.44 -7.05
C ALA A 287 -33.24 5.70 -6.11
N ILE A 288 -32.04 6.26 -5.93
CA ILE A 288 -31.06 5.82 -4.94
C ILE A 288 -30.64 7.04 -4.15
N LEU A 289 -30.66 6.95 -2.82
CA LEU A 289 -30.19 8.00 -1.93
C LEU A 289 -29.31 7.42 -0.84
N TYR A 290 -28.13 8.01 -0.63
CA TYR A 290 -27.30 7.75 0.52
C TYR A 290 -28.00 8.22 1.80
N SER A 291 -28.25 7.28 2.71
CA SER A 291 -29.04 7.50 3.92
C SER A 291 -28.19 7.69 5.18
N GLY A 292 -26.88 7.47 5.09
CA GLY A 292 -25.94 7.64 6.19
C GLY A 292 -25.15 6.38 6.51
N MET A 293 -24.41 6.45 7.61
CA MET A 293 -23.68 5.30 8.17
C MET A 293 -24.59 4.46 9.08
N LEU A 294 -24.46 3.14 8.97
CA LEU A 294 -25.03 2.17 9.90
C LEU A 294 -23.91 1.65 10.80
N GLN A 295 -24.03 1.87 12.11
CA GLN A 295 -23.11 1.36 13.10
C GLN A 295 -23.68 0.08 13.73
N VAL A 296 -22.91 -0.99 13.65
CA VAL A 296 -23.24 -2.27 14.26
C VAL A 296 -22.18 -2.61 15.30
N SER A 297 -22.59 -2.93 16.51
CA SER A 297 -21.71 -3.30 17.61
C SER A 297 -22.27 -4.47 18.41
N ASN A 298 -21.46 -4.98 19.34
CA ASN A 298 -21.77 -6.13 20.19
C ASN A 298 -21.97 -7.44 19.41
N VAL A 299 -21.31 -7.62 18.26
CA VAL A 299 -21.32 -8.88 17.52
C VAL A 299 -20.34 -9.85 18.19
N TYR A 300 -20.83 -10.59 19.19
CA TYR A 300 -20.05 -11.56 19.94
C TYR A 300 -19.94 -12.89 19.18
N LEU A 301 -18.72 -13.27 18.82
CA LEU A 301 -18.43 -14.53 18.12
C LEU A 301 -17.31 -15.27 18.83
N PHE A 302 -17.41 -16.60 18.83
CA PHE A 302 -16.28 -17.45 19.19
C PHE A 302 -15.18 -17.35 18.14
N THR A 303 -13.95 -17.55 18.56
CA THR A 303 -12.78 -17.39 17.71
C THR A 303 -11.80 -18.52 17.94
N GLU A 304 -11.41 -19.16 16.85
CA GLU A 304 -10.34 -20.15 16.80
C GLU A 304 -9.65 -19.98 15.43
N PRO A 305 -8.32 -20.20 15.35
CA PRO A 305 -7.59 -20.14 14.09
C PRO A 305 -8.31 -20.93 12.98
N GLY A 306 -8.59 -20.26 11.86
CA GLY A 306 -9.23 -20.91 10.72
C GLY A 306 -10.74 -20.70 10.62
N TYR A 307 -11.40 -20.18 11.67
CA TYR A 307 -12.85 -19.94 11.63
C TYR A 307 -13.22 -18.89 10.60
N ILE A 308 -14.25 -19.18 9.81
CA ILE A 308 -14.83 -18.24 8.85
C ILE A 308 -16.31 -18.07 9.10
N TYR A 309 -16.71 -16.82 9.28
CA TYR A 309 -18.09 -16.38 9.45
C TYR A 309 -18.57 -15.60 8.22
N ASP A 310 -19.75 -15.93 7.72
CA ASP A 310 -20.47 -15.08 6.78
C ASP A 310 -21.49 -14.22 7.55
N ILE A 311 -21.41 -12.91 7.39
CA ILE A 311 -22.31 -11.97 8.06
C ILE A 311 -23.40 -11.51 7.09
N TYR A 312 -24.64 -11.74 7.49
CA TYR A 312 -25.83 -11.39 6.75
C TYR A 312 -26.61 -10.28 7.47
N MET A 313 -27.27 -9.44 6.70
CA MET A 313 -28.23 -8.47 7.19
C MET A 313 -29.56 -8.62 6.45
N LYS A 314 -30.66 -8.36 7.17
CA LYS A 314 -32.00 -8.28 6.61
C LYS A 314 -32.60 -6.94 7.02
N PHE A 315 -33.11 -6.21 6.02
CA PHE A 315 -33.75 -4.92 6.21
C PHE A 315 -35.23 -5.05 5.91
N ASN A 316 -36.09 -4.61 6.82
CA ASN A 316 -37.53 -4.56 6.60
C ASN A 316 -37.93 -3.11 6.36
N LEU A 317 -38.41 -2.81 5.15
CA LEU A 317 -38.82 -1.47 4.72
C LEU A 317 -40.31 -1.44 4.43
N ASP A 318 -40.93 -0.30 4.75
CA ASP A 318 -42.28 0.04 4.33
C ASP A 318 -42.27 1.06 3.21
N LEU A 319 -43.00 0.75 2.14
CA LEU A 319 -43.32 1.68 1.05
C LEU A 319 -44.67 2.33 1.33
N ASN A 320 -44.66 3.63 1.57
CA ASN A 320 -45.86 4.41 1.80
C ASN A 320 -46.16 5.28 0.57
N VAL A 321 -47.34 5.07 -0.03
CA VAL A 321 -47.83 5.77 -1.22
C VAL A 321 -49.14 6.51 -0.91
N ASN A 322 -49.28 7.06 0.31
CA ASN A 322 -50.48 7.59 0.98
C ASN A 322 -51.43 8.50 0.18
N THR A 323 -51.07 8.91 -1.04
CA THR A 323 -51.84 9.83 -1.88
C THR A 323 -52.19 9.29 -3.27
N ASN A 324 -51.85 8.04 -3.62
CA ASN A 324 -51.98 7.60 -5.01
C ASN A 324 -52.43 6.13 -5.19
N THR A 325 -53.74 5.89 -5.08
CA THR A 325 -54.37 4.58 -5.37
C THR A 325 -54.11 4.09 -6.81
N THR A 326 -53.80 5.01 -7.72
CA THR A 326 -53.40 4.74 -9.11
C THR A 326 -51.99 4.21 -9.26
N TYR A 327 -51.15 4.27 -8.23
CA TYR A 327 -49.76 3.80 -8.31
C TYR A 327 -49.70 2.29 -8.61
N ASN A 328 -50.40 1.47 -7.84
CA ASN A 328 -50.41 0.02 -8.00
C ASN A 328 -51.06 -0.43 -9.32
N SER A 329 -51.97 0.36 -9.89
CA SER A 329 -52.57 0.08 -11.21
C SER A 329 -51.70 0.57 -12.38
N SER A 330 -50.75 1.46 -12.12
CA SER A 330 -49.86 2.07 -13.12
C SER A 330 -48.48 1.41 -13.18
N VAL A 331 -47.95 0.99 -12.03
CA VAL A 331 -46.63 0.34 -11.89
C VAL A 331 -46.85 -1.07 -11.36
N GLN A 332 -46.59 -2.07 -12.21
CA GLN A 332 -46.90 -3.47 -11.86
C GLN A 332 -45.81 -4.13 -11.04
N THR A 333 -44.56 -3.64 -11.12
CA THR A 333 -43.43 -4.27 -10.44
C THR A 333 -42.56 -3.22 -9.79
N THR A 334 -42.59 -3.18 -8.46
CA THR A 334 -41.73 -2.31 -7.64
C THR A 334 -40.84 -3.14 -6.75
N SER A 335 -39.53 -2.91 -6.84
CA SER A 335 -38.52 -3.50 -5.96
C SER A 335 -37.82 -2.39 -5.19
N TYR A 336 -37.73 -2.54 -3.87
CA TYR A 336 -37.10 -1.57 -2.99
C TYR A 336 -36.32 -2.27 -1.87
N GLY A 337 -35.38 -1.53 -1.28
CA GLY A 337 -34.52 -2.06 -0.25
C GLY A 337 -33.37 -1.11 0.09
N VAL A 338 -32.29 -1.69 0.58
CA VAL A 338 -31.08 -0.98 0.99
C VAL A 338 -29.90 -1.44 0.15
N ILE A 339 -29.05 -0.52 -0.26
CA ILE A 339 -27.73 -0.81 -0.80
C ILE A 339 -26.73 -0.69 0.34
N CYS A 340 -26.12 -1.81 0.71
CA CYS A 340 -25.06 -1.88 1.70
C CYS A 340 -23.69 -1.67 1.07
N ASN A 341 -22.79 -1.06 1.84
CA ASN A 341 -21.46 -0.67 1.39
C ASN A 341 -21.53 0.18 0.10
N LEU A 342 -22.41 1.18 0.13
CA LEU A 342 -22.67 2.07 -1.00
C LEU A 342 -21.37 2.77 -1.41
N SER A 343 -21.03 2.73 -2.69
CA SER A 343 -19.85 3.40 -3.23
C SER A 343 -20.03 4.92 -3.24
N SER A 344 -18.91 5.65 -3.11
CA SER A 344 -18.93 7.12 -3.04
C SER A 344 -19.51 7.78 -4.29
N ASN A 345 -19.50 7.08 -5.43
CA ASN A 345 -19.98 7.57 -6.72
C ASN A 345 -21.50 7.43 -6.87
N ASN A 346 -22.15 6.57 -6.06
CA ASN A 346 -23.55 6.21 -6.18
C ASN A 346 -24.42 6.83 -5.07
N LYS A 347 -24.00 7.96 -4.49
CA LYS A 347 -24.69 8.60 -3.35
C LYS A 347 -26.08 9.13 -3.69
N LYS A 348 -26.33 9.45 -4.96
CA LYS A 348 -27.64 9.91 -5.43
C LYS A 348 -27.82 9.52 -6.90
N THR A 349 -28.92 8.85 -7.21
CA THR A 349 -29.30 8.49 -8.58
C THR A 349 -30.78 8.78 -8.77
N GLU A 350 -31.11 9.52 -9.83
CA GLU A 350 -32.48 9.91 -10.19
C GLU A 350 -32.70 9.58 -11.66
N VAL A 351 -33.62 8.64 -11.93
CA VAL A 351 -34.07 8.30 -13.29
C VAL A 351 -35.58 8.33 -13.28
N ASN A 352 -36.19 9.26 -14.02
CA ASN A 352 -37.64 9.48 -14.02
C ASN A 352 -38.24 9.72 -12.62
N THR A 353 -37.39 10.16 -11.69
CA THR A 353 -37.71 10.47 -10.29
C THR A 353 -37.09 11.80 -9.88
N THR A 354 -37.57 12.35 -8.78
CA THR A 354 -36.96 13.51 -8.09
C THR A 354 -36.99 13.25 -6.60
N ILE A 355 -35.81 13.08 -6.01
CA ILE A 355 -35.62 12.85 -4.57
C ILE A 355 -35.69 14.19 -3.86
N THR A 356 -36.64 14.32 -2.93
CA THR A 356 -36.86 15.55 -2.15
C THR A 356 -36.08 15.54 -0.84
N SER A 357 -35.63 14.38 -0.37
CA SER A 357 -34.74 14.25 0.78
C SER A 357 -33.34 14.80 0.50
N SER A 358 -32.76 15.50 1.48
CA SER A 358 -31.40 16.02 1.40
C SER A 358 -30.37 14.90 1.39
N GLN A 359 -29.42 14.95 0.44
CA GLN A 359 -28.26 14.07 0.45
C GLN A 359 -27.33 14.41 1.63
N ARG A 360 -26.78 13.39 2.28
CA ARG A 360 -25.85 13.57 3.40
C ARG A 360 -24.39 13.65 2.98
N ASN A 361 -23.58 14.25 3.85
CA ASN A 361 -22.15 14.50 3.64
C ASN A 361 -21.24 13.65 4.55
N ASP A 362 -21.79 12.88 5.49
CA ASP A 362 -21.10 12.08 6.52
C ASP A 362 -20.57 10.72 6.02
N TYR A 363 -20.10 10.67 4.78
CA TYR A 363 -19.68 9.42 4.14
C TYR A 363 -18.31 8.95 4.62
N SER A 364 -18.24 7.70 5.07
CA SER A 364 -17.00 6.94 5.20
C SER A 364 -17.14 5.56 4.59
N GLY A 365 -16.03 4.95 4.17
CA GLY A 365 -16.01 3.57 3.71
C GLY A 365 -16.36 2.57 4.81
N PHE A 366 -16.54 1.31 4.42
CA PHE A 366 -16.69 0.21 5.37
C PHE A 366 -15.50 0.14 6.33
N TYR A 367 -15.79 0.01 7.62
CA TYR A 367 -14.79 -0.12 8.67
C TYR A 367 -15.18 -1.26 9.60
N PHE A 368 -14.24 -2.14 9.94
CA PHE A 368 -14.45 -3.28 10.82
C PHE A 368 -13.38 -3.30 11.91
N ASN A 369 -13.81 -3.58 13.14
CA ASN A 369 -12.93 -3.67 14.29
C ASN A 369 -13.41 -4.73 15.29
N GLY A 370 -12.49 -5.28 16.08
CA GLY A 370 -12.76 -6.21 17.18
C GLY A 370 -12.18 -5.68 18.49
N LEU A 371 -12.91 -5.93 19.59
CA LEU A 371 -12.53 -5.61 20.97
C LEU A 371 -12.41 -6.90 21.80
#